data_AF-A0A7J9JPE4-F1
#
_entry.id   AF-A0A7J9JPE4-F1
#
_cell.length_a   1.000
_cell.length_b   1.000
_cell.length_c   1.000
_cell.angle_alpha   90.00
_cell.angle_beta   90.00
_cell.angle_gamma   90.00
#
_symmetry.space_group_name_H-M   'P 1'
#
loop_
_entity.id
_entity.type
_entity.pdbx_description
1 polymer ?
#
loop_
_entity_poly.entity_id
_entity_poly.type
_entity_poly.pdbx_seq_one_letter_code
_entity_poly.pdbx_strand_id
1 'polypeptide(L)'
;MGKPVWGTCAGLIFLANKAVGQKDGGQELVGGLNCTVHRNYFGSQIQSFEAELLVPELASQEGGPETFRGVFIRAPAVLEVGPEVEVLADYPIPSNKVLYSSSAVEIQEESAVPEKKVIVAIKQGNLLGTAFHPELTADTRWHSYFLKMVGDVGEGTSNTTVAVSEAASSSDRQTKYDLPIFR
;
A
#
# COMPACT_ATOMS: atom_id res chain seq x y z
N MET A 1 -15.60 12.54 6.62
CA MET A 1 -14.48 11.66 6.22
C MET A 1 -13.63 12.39 5.20
N GLY A 2 -12.31 12.22 5.22
CA GLY A 2 -11.43 12.77 4.18
C GLY A 2 -11.58 11.99 2.86
N LYS A 3 -11.08 12.57 1.75
CA LYS A 3 -10.99 11.84 0.48
C LYS A 3 -10.03 10.66 0.63
N PRO A 4 -10.25 9.51 -0.03
CA PRO A 4 -9.31 8.40 0.06
C PRO A 4 -7.93 8.77 -0.48
N VAL A 5 -6.90 8.29 0.19
CA VAL A 5 -5.50 8.52 -0.18
C VAL A 5 -4.76 7.20 -0.16
N TRP A 6 -3.98 6.94 -1.21
CA TRP A 6 -3.14 5.76 -1.31
C TRP A 6 -1.67 6.16 -1.41
N GLY A 7 -0.88 5.73 -0.43
CA GLY A 7 0.57 5.86 -0.44
C GLY A 7 1.26 4.57 -0.87
N THR A 8 1.88 4.57 -2.05
CA THR A 8 2.73 3.46 -2.52
C THR A 8 4.21 3.77 -2.26
N CYS A 9 4.97 2.81 -1.74
CA CYS A 9 6.40 2.93 -1.42
C CYS A 9 6.75 4.20 -0.62
N ALA A 10 7.30 5.24 -1.25
CA ALA A 10 7.58 6.52 -0.61
C ALA A 10 6.31 7.21 -0.07
N GLY A 11 5.16 7.03 -0.73
CA GLY A 11 3.87 7.52 -0.27
C GLY A 11 3.46 6.90 1.08
N LEU A 12 3.72 5.61 1.30
CA LEU A 12 3.48 4.96 2.59
C LEU A 12 4.32 5.61 3.70
N ILE A 13 5.58 5.94 3.41
CA ILE A 13 6.45 6.64 4.37
C ILE A 13 5.83 8.00 4.72
N PHE A 14 5.37 8.77 3.74
CA PHE A 14 4.77 10.09 3.99
C PHE A 14 3.50 10.03 4.84
N LEU A 15 2.65 9.01 4.66
CA LEU A 15 1.41 8.86 5.42
C LEU A 15 1.63 8.35 6.85
N ALA A 16 2.77 7.73 7.15
CA ALA A 16 3.04 7.17 8.47
C ALA A 16 3.21 8.26 9.54
N ASN A 17 2.73 7.99 10.76
CA ASN A 17 2.94 8.87 11.91
C ASN A 17 4.39 8.89 12.40
N LYS A 18 5.14 7.80 12.17
CA LYS A 18 6.54 7.67 12.59
C LYS A 18 7.37 6.99 11.50
N ALA A 19 8.59 7.47 11.29
CA ALA A 19 9.54 6.86 10.38
C ALA A 19 10.93 6.70 11.03
N VAL A 20 11.56 5.55 10.82
CA VAL A 20 12.92 5.24 11.28
C VAL A 20 13.85 4.97 10.08
N GLY A 21 15.17 5.08 10.28
CA GLY A 21 16.16 4.91 9.21
C GLY A 21 16.31 6.13 8.29
N GLN A 22 16.07 7.34 8.80
CA GLN A 22 16.28 8.60 8.07
C GLN A 22 17.78 8.96 8.00
N LYS A 23 18.21 9.59 6.89
CA LYS A 23 19.51 10.28 6.82
C LYS A 23 19.43 11.64 7.55
N ASP A 24 20.59 12.19 7.91
CA ASP A 24 20.68 13.54 8.47
C ASP A 24 19.94 14.55 7.58
N GLY A 25 19.04 15.33 8.19
CA GLY A 25 18.11 16.23 7.51
C GLY A 25 16.64 15.85 7.71
N GLY A 26 16.34 14.62 8.14
CA GLY A 26 14.97 14.16 8.40
C GLY A 26 14.11 14.13 7.12
N GLN A 27 12.92 13.56 7.23
CA GLN A 27 11.87 13.72 6.22
C GLN A 27 10.58 14.08 6.96
N GLU A 28 9.95 15.16 6.53
CA GLU A 28 8.65 15.56 7.06
C GLU A 28 7.60 14.53 6.69
N LEU A 29 6.79 14.14 7.67
CA LEU A 29 5.72 13.17 7.51
C LEU A 29 4.41 13.95 7.46
N VAL A 30 3.55 13.62 6.50
CA VAL A 30 2.18 14.13 6.45
C VAL A 30 1.37 13.53 7.60
N GLY A 31 1.62 12.25 7.89
CA GLY A 31 0.91 11.51 8.92
C GLY A 31 -0.53 11.18 8.53
N GLY A 32 -1.25 10.59 9.49
CA GLY A 32 -2.64 10.14 9.34
C GLY A 32 -2.79 8.63 9.42
N LEU A 33 -1.75 7.88 9.02
CA LEU A 33 -1.70 6.42 9.16
C LEU A 33 -0.95 6.08 10.45
N ASN A 34 -1.64 5.42 11.38
CA ASN A 34 -1.12 5.10 12.71
C ASN A 34 -0.17 3.90 12.66
N CYS A 35 1.01 4.12 12.08
CA CYS A 35 2.04 3.11 11.96
C CYS A 35 3.45 3.69 12.09
N THR A 36 4.40 2.81 12.39
CA THR A 36 5.84 3.09 12.36
C THR A 36 6.46 2.42 11.13
N VAL A 37 7.09 3.21 10.26
CA VAL A 37 7.70 2.72 9.02
C VAL A 37 9.22 2.79 9.07
N HIS A 38 9.90 1.72 8.67
CA HIS A 38 11.34 1.73 8.42
C HIS A 38 11.63 2.00 6.96
N ARG A 39 12.43 3.04 6.66
CA ARG A 39 12.83 3.37 5.30
C ARG A 39 13.85 2.35 4.78
N ASN A 40 13.76 1.96 3.51
CA ASN A 40 14.72 1.05 2.86
C ASN A 40 15.03 -0.20 3.69
N TYR A 41 14.00 -0.81 4.29
CA TYR A 41 14.18 -1.84 5.32
C TYR A 41 14.97 -3.06 4.82
N PHE A 42 14.79 -3.44 3.56
CA PHE A 42 15.42 -4.63 2.95
C PHE A 42 16.92 -4.47 2.62
N GLY A 43 17.55 -3.33 2.93
CA GLY A 43 19.01 -3.14 2.85
C GLY A 43 19.56 -2.99 1.42
N SER A 44 20.88 -2.92 1.28
CA SER A 44 21.60 -2.59 0.02
C SER A 44 21.72 -3.73 -0.98
N GLN A 45 21.74 -4.99 -0.52
CA GLN A 45 21.91 -6.15 -1.40
C GLN A 45 20.59 -6.64 -2.00
N ILE A 46 19.46 -6.42 -1.32
CA ILE A 46 18.11 -6.85 -1.71
C ILE A 46 17.26 -5.63 -2.06
N GLN A 47 17.88 -4.56 -2.58
CA GLN A 47 17.17 -3.30 -2.86
C GLN A 47 16.03 -3.48 -3.84
N SER A 48 16.09 -4.47 -4.74
CA SER A 48 14.99 -4.76 -5.63
C SER A 48 14.74 -6.26 -5.66
N PHE A 49 13.51 -6.66 -5.37
CA PHE A 49 13.08 -8.05 -5.47
C PHE A 49 11.59 -8.11 -5.73
N GLU A 50 11.14 -9.32 -6.06
CA GLU A 50 9.74 -9.61 -6.22
C GLU A 50 9.37 -10.77 -5.32
N ALA A 51 8.16 -10.74 -4.77
CA ALA A 51 7.66 -11.78 -3.90
C ALA A 51 6.18 -12.00 -4.13
N GLU A 52 5.75 -13.24 -3.92
CA GLU A 52 4.34 -13.59 -3.87
C GLU A 52 3.81 -13.29 -2.45
N LEU A 53 2.81 -12.42 -2.38
CA LEU A 53 2.19 -11.94 -1.15
C LEU A 53 0.82 -12.59 -0.99
N LEU A 54 0.51 -13.09 0.20
CA LEU A 54 -0.85 -13.51 0.52
C LEU A 54 -1.74 -12.29 0.73
N VAL A 55 -2.86 -12.23 -0.01
CA VAL A 55 -3.80 -11.11 -0.02
C VAL A 55 -5.26 -11.62 0.01
N PRO A 56 -5.66 -12.42 1.01
CA PRO A 56 -6.97 -13.07 1.04
C PRO A 56 -8.14 -12.06 1.07
N GLU A 57 -7.97 -10.92 1.74
CA GLU A 57 -8.99 -9.87 1.78
C GLU A 57 -9.17 -9.20 0.41
N LEU A 58 -8.07 -8.89 -0.27
CA LEU A 58 -8.10 -8.35 -1.63
C LEU A 58 -8.78 -9.33 -2.59
N ALA A 59 -8.44 -10.62 -2.50
CA ALA A 59 -9.06 -11.67 -3.30
C ALA A 59 -10.57 -11.80 -3.01
N SER A 60 -10.98 -11.64 -1.74
CA SER A 60 -12.39 -11.68 -1.35
C SER A 60 -13.19 -10.49 -1.92
N GLN A 61 -12.59 -9.31 -2.02
CA GLN A 61 -13.27 -8.10 -2.48
C GLN A 61 -13.20 -7.87 -4.01
N GLU A 62 -12.08 -8.23 -4.63
CA GLU A 62 -11.83 -8.02 -6.06
C GLU A 62 -11.96 -9.30 -6.90
N GLY A 63 -11.97 -10.47 -6.27
CA GLY A 63 -11.82 -11.75 -6.93
C GLY A 63 -10.37 -12.08 -7.29
N GLY A 64 -10.17 -13.24 -7.93
CA GLY A 64 -8.86 -13.71 -8.38
C GLY A 64 -8.10 -14.55 -7.34
N PRO A 65 -6.80 -14.81 -7.57
CA PRO A 65 -5.98 -15.65 -6.70
C PRO A 65 -5.79 -15.06 -5.29
N GLU A 66 -5.61 -15.89 -4.27
CA GLU A 66 -5.28 -15.43 -2.91
C GLU A 66 -3.89 -14.80 -2.78
N THR A 67 -3.14 -14.73 -3.89
CA THR A 67 -1.78 -14.21 -3.93
C THR A 67 -1.63 -13.04 -4.90
N PHE A 68 -0.64 -12.18 -4.65
CA PHE A 68 -0.29 -11.02 -5.47
C PHE A 68 1.23 -10.91 -5.61
N ARG A 69 1.73 -10.66 -6.84
CA ARG A 69 3.16 -10.45 -7.08
C ARG A 69 3.57 -9.03 -6.66
N GLY A 70 4.11 -8.87 -5.46
CA GLY A 70 4.65 -7.59 -4.99
C GLY A 70 6.02 -7.29 -5.59
N VAL A 71 6.17 -6.14 -6.23
CA VAL A 71 7.45 -5.62 -6.72
C VAL A 71 8.00 -4.61 -5.70
N PHE A 72 9.13 -4.94 -5.07
CA PHE A 72 9.74 -4.15 -4.02
C PHE A 72 10.99 -3.45 -4.56
N ILE A 73 11.01 -2.12 -4.55
CA ILE A 73 12.17 -1.31 -4.98
C ILE A 73 12.50 -0.32 -3.87
N ARG A 74 13.65 -0.55 -3.25
CA ARG A 74 14.13 0.10 -2.01
C ARG A 74 13.01 0.24 -0.99
N ALA A 75 12.23 -0.83 -0.87
CA ALA A 75 10.95 -0.76 -0.22
C ALA A 75 11.07 -0.45 1.27
N PRO A 76 10.14 0.35 1.82
CA PRO A 76 9.98 0.45 3.25
C PRO A 76 9.36 -0.83 3.85
N ALA A 77 9.28 -0.87 5.16
CA ALA A 77 8.54 -1.88 5.90
C ALA A 77 7.75 -1.22 7.04
N VAL A 78 6.55 -1.71 7.32
CA VAL A 78 5.81 -1.32 8.52
C VAL A 78 6.26 -2.21 9.68
N LEU A 79 6.74 -1.58 10.75
CA LEU A 79 7.24 -2.26 11.96
C LEU A 79 6.14 -2.43 13.01
N GLU A 80 5.29 -1.41 13.16
CA GLU A 80 4.25 -1.36 14.18
C GLU A 80 3.01 -0.69 13.60
N VAL A 81 1.85 -1.10 14.08
CA VAL A 81 0.54 -0.57 13.69
C VAL A 81 -0.31 -0.30 14.93
N GLY A 82 -1.14 0.74 14.85
CA GLY A 82 -2.13 1.05 15.88
C GLY A 82 -3.36 0.14 15.83
N PRO A 83 -4.24 0.20 16.84
CA PRO A 83 -5.37 -0.72 16.98
C PRO A 83 -6.46 -0.54 15.89
N GLU A 84 -6.53 0.61 15.24
CA GLU A 84 -7.49 0.90 14.16
C GLU A 84 -6.95 0.56 12.75
N VAL A 85 -5.71 0.08 12.67
CA VAL A 85 -5.07 -0.24 11.40
C VAL A 85 -5.31 -1.69 11.05
N GLU A 86 -5.86 -1.89 9.87
CA GLU A 86 -6.08 -3.19 9.24
C GLU A 86 -4.81 -3.59 8.47
N VAL A 87 -4.32 -4.81 8.72
CA VAL A 87 -3.17 -5.39 8.00
C VAL A 87 -3.69 -6.22 6.83
N LEU A 88 -3.39 -5.78 5.62
CA LEU A 88 -3.89 -6.40 4.39
C LEU A 88 -2.91 -7.43 3.80
N ALA A 89 -1.61 -7.27 4.07
CA ALA A 89 -0.58 -8.20 3.63
C ALA A 89 0.69 -8.16 4.50
N ASP A 90 1.28 -9.33 4.70
CA ASP A 90 2.62 -9.53 5.29
C ASP A 90 3.55 -10.29 4.33
N TYR A 91 4.86 -10.15 4.56
CA TYR A 91 5.90 -10.86 3.84
C TYR A 91 6.82 -11.59 4.83
N PRO A 92 7.03 -12.91 4.69
CA PRO A 92 7.97 -13.66 5.52
C PRO A 92 9.41 -13.32 5.11
N ILE A 93 10.23 -12.89 6.08
CA ILE A 93 11.66 -12.64 5.87
C ILE A 93 12.41 -13.96 6.14
N PRO A 94 13.10 -14.53 5.14
CA PRO A 94 13.90 -15.73 5.35
C PRO A 94 15.00 -15.47 6.39
N SER A 95 15.11 -16.35 7.40
CA SER A 95 16.03 -16.24 8.54
C SER A 95 17.50 -16.09 8.11
N ASN A 96 17.86 -16.65 6.96
CA ASN A 96 19.22 -16.59 6.40
C ASN A 96 19.56 -15.24 5.71
N LYS A 97 18.66 -14.25 5.78
CA LYS A 97 18.82 -12.90 5.20
C LYS A 97 18.66 -11.76 6.20
N VAL A 98 18.71 -12.03 7.51
CA VAL A 98 18.63 -10.98 8.56
C VAL A 98 19.97 -10.23 8.63
N LEU A 99 20.15 -9.25 7.76
CA LEU A 99 21.32 -8.36 7.64
C LEU A 99 21.31 -7.20 8.67
N TYR A 100 20.71 -7.42 9.84
CA TYR A 100 20.76 -6.48 10.96
C TYR A 100 21.27 -7.19 12.21
N SER A 101 22.58 -7.43 12.24
CA SER A 101 23.34 -7.27 13.47
C SER A 101 24.74 -6.83 13.11
N SER A 102 25.10 -5.65 13.59
CA SER A 102 26.47 -5.28 13.91
C SER A 102 27.27 -6.49 14.42
N SER A 103 28.47 -6.66 13.86
CA SER A 103 29.63 -7.36 14.41
C SER A 103 29.40 -8.73 15.07
N ALA A 104 29.84 -9.76 14.33
CA ALA A 104 30.36 -11.05 14.81
C ALA A 104 29.56 -11.82 15.88
N VAL A 105 28.79 -12.82 15.48
CA VAL A 105 28.67 -14.10 16.21
C VAL A 105 28.48 -15.24 15.20
N GLU A 106 29.21 -16.34 15.43
CA GLU A 106 29.21 -17.59 14.66
C GLU A 106 27.91 -18.40 14.81
N ILE A 107 27.66 -19.25 13.80
CA ILE A 107 26.50 -20.12 13.60
C ILE A 107 26.37 -21.16 14.73
N GLN A 108 25.16 -21.35 15.26
CA GLN A 108 24.68 -22.65 15.77
C GLN A 108 23.22 -22.86 15.34
N GLU A 109 22.96 -24.02 14.75
CA GLU A 109 21.66 -24.48 14.22
C GLU A 109 20.73 -25.03 15.32
N GLU A 110 19.45 -25.18 14.94
CA GLU A 110 18.38 -25.95 15.57
C GLU A 110 17.66 -25.35 16.80
N SER A 111 16.81 -24.37 16.50
CA SER A 111 15.47 -24.26 17.06
C SER A 111 14.63 -23.54 16.01
N ALA A 112 13.38 -23.94 15.80
CA ALA A 112 12.48 -23.30 14.84
C ALA A 112 12.34 -21.81 15.20
N VAL A 113 13.20 -20.98 14.59
CA VAL A 113 13.19 -19.53 14.78
C VAL A 113 11.86 -19.06 14.21
N PRO A 114 11.03 -18.31 14.96
CA PRO A 114 9.77 -17.81 14.42
C PRO A 114 10.07 -17.04 13.14
N GLU A 115 9.46 -17.46 12.03
CA GLU A 115 9.56 -16.76 10.75
C GLU A 115 9.20 -15.30 10.97
N LYS A 116 10.19 -14.41 10.84
CA LYS A 116 9.97 -12.99 11.07
C LYS A 116 9.18 -12.44 9.89
N LYS A 117 7.91 -12.12 10.12
CA LYS A 117 7.06 -11.46 9.13
C LYS A 117 7.19 -9.94 9.22
N VAL A 118 7.01 -9.28 8.08
CA VAL A 118 6.98 -7.82 8.00
C VAL A 118 5.75 -7.37 7.25
N ILE A 119 5.12 -6.31 7.75
CA ILE A 119 3.88 -5.79 7.17
C ILE A 119 4.21 -4.95 5.95
N VAL A 120 3.50 -5.21 4.85
CA VAL A 120 3.76 -4.59 3.53
C VAL A 120 2.52 -3.97 2.90
N ALA A 121 1.31 -4.21 3.43
CA ALA A 121 0.11 -3.47 3.08
C ALA A 121 -0.79 -3.27 4.30
N ILE A 122 -1.30 -2.04 4.47
CA ILE A 122 -2.17 -1.64 5.57
C ILE A 122 -3.24 -0.65 5.12
N LYS A 123 -4.34 -0.59 5.87
CA LYS A 123 -5.41 0.38 5.67
C LYS A 123 -5.91 0.92 7.01
N GLN A 124 -6.26 2.20 7.04
CA GLN A 124 -6.92 2.83 8.19
C GLN A 124 -7.93 3.86 7.68
N GLY A 125 -9.21 3.58 7.88
CA GLY A 125 -10.29 4.42 7.34
C GLY A 125 -10.15 4.63 5.83
N ASN A 126 -9.97 5.88 5.42
CA ASN A 126 -9.79 6.30 4.02
C ASN A 126 -8.32 6.28 3.54
N LEU A 127 -7.37 5.82 4.36
CA LEU A 127 -5.95 5.74 4.00
C LEU A 127 -5.55 4.32 3.67
N LEU A 128 -4.92 4.13 2.51
CA LEU A 128 -4.31 2.88 2.07
C LEU A 128 -2.79 3.07 1.95
N GLY A 129 -2.02 2.08 2.39
CA GLY A 129 -0.57 2.12 2.34
C GLY A 129 0.01 0.80 1.87
N THR A 130 0.88 0.83 0.85
CA THR A 130 1.58 -0.37 0.34
C THR A 130 3.08 -0.10 0.21
N ALA A 131 3.91 -1.06 0.63
CA ALA A 131 5.37 -0.97 0.56
C ALA A 131 5.93 -1.34 -0.82
N PHE A 132 5.16 -2.08 -1.61
CA PHE A 132 5.48 -2.47 -2.98
C PHE A 132 4.87 -1.51 -4.02
N HIS A 133 5.27 -1.72 -5.27
CA HIS A 133 4.85 -1.00 -6.46
C HIS A 133 3.80 -1.80 -7.26
N PRO A 134 2.51 -1.68 -6.94
CA PRO A 134 1.44 -2.40 -7.65
C PRO A 134 1.35 -2.00 -9.12
N GLU A 135 1.78 -0.78 -9.48
CA GLU A 135 1.80 -0.24 -10.84
C GLU A 135 2.80 -0.95 -11.76
N LEU A 136 3.76 -1.70 -11.19
CA LEU A 136 4.76 -2.47 -11.93
C LEU A 136 4.29 -3.90 -12.21
N THR A 137 2.99 -4.16 -12.05
CA THR A 137 2.37 -5.47 -12.26
C THR A 137 1.20 -5.34 -13.23
N ALA A 138 0.83 -6.43 -13.90
CA ALA A 138 -0.39 -6.46 -14.71
C ALA A 138 -1.67 -6.65 -13.86
N ASP A 139 -1.51 -6.95 -12.57
CA ASP A 139 -2.62 -7.21 -11.66
C ASP A 139 -3.15 -5.88 -11.09
N THR A 140 -4.36 -5.53 -11.49
CA THR A 140 -4.98 -4.23 -11.18
C THR A 140 -5.82 -4.25 -9.91
N ARG A 141 -5.89 -5.37 -9.17
CA ARG A 141 -6.80 -5.51 -8.02
C ARG A 141 -6.60 -4.47 -6.93
N TRP A 142 -5.35 -4.10 -6.62
CA TRP A 142 -5.09 -3.01 -5.66
C TRP A 142 -5.63 -1.65 -6.15
N HIS A 143 -5.57 -1.38 -7.45
CA HIS A 143 -6.13 -0.16 -8.03
C HIS A 143 -7.66 -0.18 -7.98
N SER A 144 -8.27 -1.31 -8.34
CA SER A 144 -9.72 -1.51 -8.25
C SER A 144 -10.23 -1.37 -6.81
N TYR A 145 -9.53 -1.97 -5.85
CA TYR A 145 -9.79 -1.84 -4.42
C TYR A 145 -9.77 -0.38 -3.97
N PHE A 146 -8.73 0.37 -4.36
CA PHE A 146 -8.64 1.80 -4.04
C PHE A 146 -9.76 2.62 -4.70
N LEU A 147 -10.14 2.33 -5.95
CA LEU A 147 -11.25 3.02 -6.63
C LEU A 147 -12.59 2.76 -5.95
N LYS A 148 -12.83 1.55 -5.43
CA LYS A 148 -14.03 1.27 -4.62
C LYS A 148 -14.05 2.08 -3.32
N MET A 149 -12.91 2.21 -2.63
CA MET A 149 -12.81 3.11 -1.47
C MET A 149 -13.24 4.55 -1.83
N VAL A 150 -12.97 5.03 -3.05
CA VAL A 150 -13.42 6.34 -3.55
C VAL A 150 -14.93 6.38 -3.80
N GLY A 151 -15.50 5.31 -4.37
CA GLY A 151 -16.93 5.17 -4.59
C GLY A 151 -17.74 5.19 -3.29
N ASP A 152 -17.27 4.49 -2.26
CA ASP A 152 -17.95 4.37 -0.96
C ASP A 152 -18.06 5.71 -0.21
N VAL A 153 -17.14 6.65 -0.47
CA VAL A 153 -17.20 8.02 0.08
C VAL A 153 -18.30 8.85 -0.58
N GLY A 154 -18.69 8.52 -1.82
CA GLY A 154 -19.76 9.19 -2.57
C GLY A 154 -21.17 8.85 -2.08
N GLU A 155 -21.39 7.62 -1.59
CA GLU A 155 -22.69 7.17 -1.09
C GLU A 155 -23.03 7.79 0.28
N GLY A 156 -22.03 8.11 1.11
CA GLY A 156 -22.21 8.78 2.40
C GLY A 156 -22.49 10.29 2.32
N THR A 157 -22.35 10.92 1.15
CA THR A 157 -22.48 12.39 0.97
C THR A 157 -23.71 12.79 0.15
N SER A 158 -24.49 11.83 -0.35
CA SER A 158 -25.59 12.09 -1.29
C SER A 158 -26.97 11.97 -0.64
N ASN A 159 -27.33 12.94 0.21
CA ASN A 159 -28.73 13.18 0.60
C ASN A 159 -29.00 14.69 0.76
N THR A 160 -28.69 15.47 -0.27
CA THR A 160 -29.30 16.79 -0.48
C THR A 160 -29.82 16.86 -1.90
N THR A 161 -31.00 16.29 -2.08
CA THR A 161 -31.82 16.47 -3.28
C THR A 161 -32.30 17.91 -3.33
N VAL A 162 -31.71 18.71 -4.21
CA VAL A 162 -32.37 19.91 -4.72
C VAL A 162 -33.15 19.49 -5.96
N ALA A 163 -34.46 19.42 -5.82
CA ALA A 163 -35.36 19.22 -6.95
C ALA A 163 -35.28 20.44 -7.87
N VAL A 164 -34.88 20.23 -9.12
CA VAL A 164 -35.15 21.18 -10.20
C VAL A 164 -35.83 20.40 -11.33
N SER A 165 -37.06 20.81 -11.58
CA SER A 165 -38.01 20.27 -12.55
C SER A 165 -37.48 20.24 -13.99
N GLU A 166 -37.90 19.21 -14.71
CA GLU A 166 -37.67 18.95 -16.13
C GLU A 166 -38.08 20.11 -17.05
N ALA A 167 -37.26 20.36 -18.07
CA ALA A 167 -37.71 20.74 -19.40
C ALA A 167 -36.79 20.11 -20.44
N ALA A 168 -37.39 19.35 -21.36
CA ALA A 168 -36.74 18.57 -22.41
C ALA A 168 -36.00 19.43 -23.46
N SER A 169 -34.87 18.95 -23.99
CA SER A 169 -34.74 18.51 -25.40
C SER A 169 -33.28 18.30 -25.84
N SER A 170 -33.12 17.31 -26.73
CA SER A 170 -32.12 17.14 -27.81
C SER A 170 -30.64 16.79 -27.53
N SER A 171 -30.28 15.62 -28.10
CA SER A 171 -29.06 15.27 -28.84
C SER A 171 -27.69 15.26 -28.15
N ASP A 172 -27.17 14.03 -28.02
CA ASP A 172 -25.94 13.55 -28.66
C ASP A 172 -24.65 14.39 -28.52
N ARG A 173 -23.74 13.94 -27.64
CA ARG A 173 -22.32 13.71 -27.95
C ARG A 173 -21.57 13.17 -26.74
N GLN A 174 -21.16 11.91 -26.85
CA GLN A 174 -20.21 11.27 -25.96
C GLN A 174 -18.80 11.81 -26.28
N THR A 175 -18.30 12.76 -25.49
CA THR A 175 -16.91 13.23 -25.59
C THR A 175 -15.96 12.13 -25.12
N LYS A 176 -15.44 11.36 -26.07
CA LYS A 176 -14.20 10.59 -25.90
C LYS A 176 -13.05 11.58 -25.69
N TYR A 177 -12.37 11.47 -24.56
CA TYR A 177 -11.09 12.13 -24.35
C TYR A 177 -10.00 11.30 -25.06
N ASP A 178 -9.66 11.67 -26.29
CA ASP A 178 -8.47 11.13 -26.96
C ASP A 178 -7.24 11.91 -26.48
N LEU A 179 -6.29 11.20 -25.85
CA LEU A 179 -4.97 11.74 -25.52
C LEU A 179 -4.04 11.61 -26.74
N PRO A 180 -3.22 12.64 -27.04
CA PRO A 180 -2.34 12.61 -28.20
C PRO A 180 -1.20 11.61 -28.02
N ILE A 181 -1.04 10.72 -29.00
CA ILE A 181 0.14 9.86 -29.14
C ILE A 181 1.26 10.71 -29.75
N PHE A 182 2.31 10.98 -28.97
CA PHE A 182 3.56 11.54 -29.52
C PHE A 182 4.34 10.39 -30.19
N ARG A 183 4.57 10.54 -31.50
CA ARG A 183 5.47 9.68 -32.29
C ARG A 183 6.89 10.22 -32.28
#